data_AF-A0A7C5JY72-F1
#
_entry.id   AF-A0A7C5JY72-F1
#
_cell.length_a   1.000
_cell.length_b   1.000
_cell.length_c   1.000
_cell.angle_alpha   90.00
_cell.angle_beta   90.00
_cell.angle_gamma   90.00
#
_symmetry.space_group_name_H-M   'P 1'
#
loop_
_entity.id
_entity.type
_entity.pdbx_description
1 polymer ?
#
loop_
_entity_poly.entity_id
_entity_poly.type
_entity_poly.pdbx_seq_one_letter_code
_entity_poly.pdbx_strand_id
1 'polypeptide(L)'
;MVEEKKAIANGRDLDISTRQAVEVCSWIKGERTEKAKMMLENVINKKVPVPYKRYLEGAGHKPGMGAGRYPWKCAKAILKI
;
A
#
# COMPACT_ATOMS: atom_id res chain seq x y z
N MET A 1 -1.08 2.53 -34.97
CA MET A 1 -0.49 2.84 -33.66
C MET A 1 -1.64 2.87 -32.68
N VAL A 2 -1.77 1.86 -31.83
CA VAL A 2 -2.89 1.77 -30.88
C VAL A 2 -2.60 2.73 -29.75
N GLU A 3 -3.53 3.66 -29.52
CA GLU A 3 -3.50 4.60 -28.41
C GLU A 3 -3.50 3.80 -27.10
N GLU A 4 -2.38 3.78 -26.38
CA GLU A 4 -2.26 3.03 -25.13
C GLU A 4 -3.09 3.72 -24.05
N LYS A 5 -4.24 3.12 -23.69
CA LYS A 5 -5.13 3.58 -22.60
C LYS A 5 -4.43 3.46 -21.24
N LYS A 6 -3.57 4.42 -20.93
CA LYS A 6 -2.78 4.49 -19.69
C LYS A 6 -3.02 5.84 -19.02
N ALA A 7 -3.27 5.81 -17.71
CA ALA A 7 -3.26 6.98 -16.85
C ALA A 7 -2.02 6.93 -15.94
N ILE A 8 -1.40 8.08 -15.72
CA ILE A 8 -0.25 8.23 -14.82
C ILE A 8 -0.58 9.33 -13.81
N ALA A 9 -0.41 9.03 -12.53
CA ALA A 9 -0.53 9.99 -11.43
C ALA A 9 0.78 9.99 -10.63
N ASN A 10 1.23 11.17 -10.21
CA ASN A 10 2.51 11.35 -9.51
C ASN A 10 2.29 12.21 -8.26
N GLY A 11 2.64 11.68 -7.09
CA GLY A 11 2.77 12.44 -5.84
C GLY A 11 4.24 12.68 -5.53
N ARG A 12 4.64 13.93 -5.29
CA ARG A 12 6.01 14.31 -4.91
C ARG A 12 6.03 14.85 -3.48
N ASP A 13 7.17 14.70 -2.81
CA ASP A 13 7.45 15.26 -1.48
C ASP A 13 6.40 14.91 -0.42
N LEU A 14 5.89 13.68 -0.49
CA LEU A 14 4.91 13.17 0.47
C LEU A 14 5.60 12.88 1.82
N ASP A 15 5.01 13.40 2.90
CA ASP A 15 5.44 13.12 4.29
C ASP A 15 5.01 11.71 4.74
N ILE A 16 5.61 10.70 4.12
CA ILE A 16 5.39 9.27 4.39
C ILE A 16 6.71 8.52 4.45
N SER A 17 6.73 7.43 5.22
CA SER A 17 7.91 6.57 5.28
C SER A 17 8.08 5.80 3.99
N THR A 18 9.25 5.93 3.35
CA THR A 18 9.62 5.20 2.15
C THR A 18 9.59 3.69 2.35
N ARG A 19 10.04 3.20 3.52
CA ARG A 19 10.03 1.77 3.88
C ARG A 19 8.61 1.20 3.82
N GLN A 20 7.65 1.91 4.42
CA GLN A 20 6.27 1.48 4.44
C GLN A 20 5.60 1.63 3.06
N ALA A 21 5.90 2.72 2.34
CA ALA A 21 5.37 2.95 1.01
C ALA A 21 5.76 1.84 0.03
N VAL A 22 7.01 1.35 0.09
CA VAL A 22 7.47 0.23 -0.75
C VAL A 22 6.65 -1.04 -0.52
N GLU A 23 6.38 -1.40 0.74
CA GLU A 23 5.58 -2.59 1.06
C GLU A 23 4.12 -2.43 0.60
N VAL A 24 3.51 -1.26 0.83
CA VAL A 24 2.14 -0.98 0.40
C VAL A 24 2.02 -1.01 -1.12
N CYS A 25 2.93 -0.34 -1.84
CA CYS A 25 2.93 -0.33 -3.30
C CYS A 25 3.17 -1.73 -3.88
N SER A 26 4.06 -2.52 -3.27
CA SER A 26 4.27 -3.91 -3.68
C SER A 26 3.05 -4.79 -3.43
N TRP A 27 2.26 -4.49 -2.39
CA TRP A 27 1.08 -5.26 -2.03
C TRP A 27 -0.11 -4.99 -2.97
N ILE A 28 -0.30 -3.75 -3.42
CA ILE A 28 -1.39 -3.38 -4.34
C ILE A 28 -1.02 -3.56 -5.83
N LYS A 29 0.24 -3.81 -6.15
CA LYS A 29 0.72 -3.94 -7.53
C LYS A 29 0.04 -5.10 -8.24
N GLY A 30 -0.56 -4.82 -9.41
CA GLY A 30 -1.24 -5.82 -10.24
C GLY A 30 -2.72 -6.02 -9.91
N GLU A 31 -3.23 -5.33 -8.89
CA GLU A 31 -4.66 -5.33 -8.58
C GLU A 31 -5.45 -4.34 -9.44
N ARG A 32 -6.76 -4.58 -9.56
CA ARG A 32 -7.69 -3.62 -10.18
C ARG A 32 -7.82 -2.37 -9.30
N THR A 33 -7.97 -1.21 -9.92
CA THR A 33 -8.04 0.10 -9.23
C THR A 33 -9.09 0.14 -8.12
N GLU A 34 -10.27 -0.42 -8.35
CA GLU A 34 -11.37 -0.49 -7.37
C GLU A 34 -10.99 -1.34 -6.15
N LYS A 35 -10.41 -2.52 -6.39
CA LYS A 35 -9.96 -3.42 -5.33
C LYS A 35 -8.80 -2.83 -4.56
N ALA A 36 -7.85 -2.18 -5.23
CA ALA A 36 -6.74 -1.49 -4.60
C ALA A 36 -7.23 -0.37 -3.65
N LYS A 37 -8.20 0.45 -4.08
CA LYS A 37 -8.82 1.47 -3.21
C LYS A 37 -9.46 0.85 -1.97
N MET A 38 -10.26 -0.19 -2.15
CA MET A 38 -10.88 -0.90 -1.02
C MET A 38 -9.84 -1.51 -0.06
N MET A 39 -8.75 -2.08 -0.59
CA MET A 39 -7.65 -2.62 0.23
C MET A 39 -6.98 -1.52 1.06
N LEU A 40 -6.70 -0.36 0.46
CA LEU A 40 -6.11 0.79 1.16
C LEU A 40 -7.04 1.33 2.25
N GLU A 41 -8.34 1.44 1.99
CA GLU A 41 -9.33 1.82 3.00
C GLU A 41 -9.40 0.83 4.16
N ASN A 42 -9.32 -0.47 3.87
CA ASN A 42 -9.28 -1.50 4.91
C ASN A 42 -8.00 -1.42 5.77
N VAL A 43 -6.87 -1.01 5.20
CA VAL A 43 -5.64 -0.73 5.97
C VAL A 43 -5.81 0.49 6.87
N ILE A 44 -6.42 1.57 6.36
CA ILE A 44 -6.72 2.79 7.14
C ILE A 44 -7.62 2.44 8.33
N ASN A 45 -8.64 1.61 8.10
CA ASN A 45 -9.57 1.12 9.12
C ASN A 45 -9.01 -0.02 9.98
N LYS A 46 -7.73 -0.37 9.83
CA LYS A 46 -7.04 -1.45 10.57
C LYS A 46 -7.70 -2.83 10.46
N LYS A 47 -8.49 -3.08 9.41
CA LYS A 47 -9.14 -4.38 9.15
C LYS A 47 -8.17 -5.37 8.54
N VAL A 48 -7.37 -4.93 7.58
CA VAL A 48 -6.41 -5.78 6.85
C VAL A 48 -4.99 -5.28 7.06
N PRO A 49 -4.08 -6.13 7.58
CA PRO A 49 -2.66 -5.78 7.70
C PRO A 49 -1.97 -5.87 6.34
N VAL A 50 -1.00 -4.98 6.13
CA VAL A 50 -0.10 -5.03 4.97
C VAL A 50 1.04 -6.00 5.32
N PRO A 51 1.31 -7.01 4.48
CA PRO A 51 2.43 -7.92 4.68
C PRO A 51 3.74 -7.20 4.41
N TYR A 52 4.69 -7.32 5.33
CA TYR A 52 6.03 -6.73 5.17
C TYR A 52 6.99 -7.83 4.72
N LYS A 53 7.69 -7.61 3.60
CA LYS A 53 8.61 -8.60 3.01
C LYS A 53 10.06 -8.18 3.11
N ARG A 54 10.38 -6.89 2.89
CA ARG A 54 11.74 -6.36 2.89
C ARG A 54 12.12 -5.75 4.23
N TYR A 55 11.26 -4.90 4.79
CA TYR A 55 11.57 -4.15 6.01
C TYR A 55 11.00 -4.81 7.27
N LEU A 56 11.59 -5.94 7.66
CA LEU A 56 11.06 -6.82 8.72
C LEU A 56 11.45 -6.41 10.15
N GLU A 57 12.40 -5.48 10.30
CA GLU A 57 12.95 -5.08 11.61
C GLU A 57 11.84 -4.57 12.57
N GLY A 58 11.63 -5.28 13.67
CA GLY A 58 10.62 -4.95 14.68
C GLY A 58 9.17 -5.10 14.21
N ALA A 59 8.91 -5.77 13.09
CA ALA A 59 7.56 -6.06 12.63
C ALA A 59 7.02 -7.31 13.34
N GLY A 60 6.01 -7.11 14.19
CA GLY A 60 5.32 -8.23 14.85
C GLY A 60 4.50 -9.06 13.86
N HIS A 61 4.31 -10.33 14.21
CA HIS A 61 3.45 -11.23 13.45
C HIS A 61 1.97 -10.85 13.57
N LYS A 62 1.18 -11.21 12.55
CA LYS A 62 -0.28 -11.00 12.52
C LYS A 62 -1.00 -12.32 12.25
N PRO A 63 -2.22 -12.52 12.77
CA PRO A 63 -2.95 -13.77 12.56
C PRO A 63 -3.10 -14.08 11.06
N GLY A 64 -2.78 -15.31 10.67
CA GLY A 64 -2.83 -15.75 9.26
C GLY A 64 -1.66 -15.25 8.39
N MET A 65 -0.66 -14.57 8.95
CA MET A 65 0.54 -14.16 8.22
C MET A 65 1.78 -14.04 9.12
N GLY A 66 2.95 -13.82 8.52
CA GLY A 66 4.15 -13.44 9.25
C GLY A 66 4.10 -11.98 9.69
N ALA A 67 5.18 -11.25 9.41
CA ALA A 67 5.29 -9.83 9.69
C ALA A 67 4.21 -9.00 8.97
N GLY A 68 3.43 -8.24 9.74
CA GLY A 68 2.36 -7.40 9.19
C GLY A 68 2.12 -6.13 10.01
N ARG A 69 1.86 -5.01 9.31
CA ARG A 69 1.59 -3.70 9.94
C ARG A 69 0.42 -2.97 9.27
N TYR A 70 -0.08 -1.93 9.93
CA TYR A 70 -1.16 -1.07 9.44
C TYR A 70 -0.65 0.36 9.17
N PRO A 71 0.04 0.61 8.04
CA PRO A 71 0.59 1.92 7.71
C PRO A 71 -0.50 2.88 7.23
N TRP A 72 -1.34 3.36 8.15
CA TRP A 72 -2.50 4.22 7.84
C TRP A 72 -2.13 5.54 7.16
N LYS A 73 -1.01 6.17 7.54
CA LYS A 73 -0.53 7.43 6.94
C LYS A 73 -0.15 7.22 5.46
N CYS A 74 0.59 6.15 5.16
CA CYS A 74 0.99 5.79 3.81
C CYS A 74 -0.22 5.41 2.94
N ALA A 75 -1.13 4.59 3.48
CA ALA A 75 -2.34 4.20 2.77
C ALA A 75 -3.22 5.41 2.40
N LYS A 76 -3.37 6.37 3.32
CA LYS A 76 -4.12 7.62 3.08
C LYS A 76 -3.46 8.51 2.04
N ALA A 77 -2.13 8.58 2.01
CA ALA A 77 -1.41 9.35 1.00
C ALA A 77 -1.56 8.72 -0.39
N ILE A 78 -1.41 7.40 -0.49
CA ILE A 78 -1.51 6.66 -1.77
C ILE A 78 -2.94 6.72 -2.33
N LEU A 79 -3.98 6.63 -1.49
CA LEU A 79 -5.38 6.72 -1.93
C LEU A 79 -5.72 8.05 -2.63
N LYS A 80 -5.00 9.13 -2.29
CA LYS A 80 -5.23 10.48 -2.85
C LYS A 80 -4.59 10.69 -4.22
N ILE A 81 -3.66 9.82 -4.62
CA ILE A 81 -2.93 9.89 -5.90
C ILE A 81 -3.77 9.21 -6.97
#